data_AF-A0AAP8N6H5-F1
#
_entry.id   AF-A0AAP8N6H5-F1
#
_cell.length_a   1.000
_cell.length_b   1.000
_cell.length_c   1.000
_cell.angle_alpha   90.00
_cell.angle_beta   90.00
_cell.angle_gamma   90.00
#
_symmetry.space_group_name_H-M   'P 1'
#
loop_
_entity.id
_entity.type
_entity.pdbx_description
1 polymer ?
#
loop_
_entity_poly.entity_id
_entity_poly.type
_entity_poly.pdbx_seq_one_letter_code
_entity_poly.pdbx_strand_id
1 'polypeptide(L)'
;GAQSLVKDIISGFFILFEDQFSVGDYIRIQTFEGTVQSIGLKTTKIRSATGELHIIQNGMITEVTNFSLHNSVALVDISIP
;
A
#
# COMPACT_ATOMS: atom_id res chain seq x y z
N GLY A 1 17.65 -1.75 17.99
CA GLY A 1 18.28 -2.02 16.69
C GLY A 1 17.57 -3.13 15.94
N ALA A 2 17.70 -4.38 16.40
CA ALA A 2 17.13 -5.54 15.70
C ALA A 2 15.59 -5.62 15.73
N GLN A 3 14.93 -5.02 16.73
CA GLN A 3 13.47 -5.09 16.88
C GLN A 3 12.71 -4.49 15.70
N SER A 4 13.17 -3.37 15.12
CA SER A 4 12.53 -2.76 13.95
C SER A 4 12.69 -3.64 12.71
N LEU A 5 13.85 -4.27 12.53
CA LEU A 5 14.08 -5.22 11.44
C LEU A 5 13.18 -6.45 11.57
N VAL A 6 13.06 -7.02 12.77
CA VAL A 6 12.16 -8.17 13.00
C VAL A 6 10.71 -7.79 12.72
N LYS A 7 10.27 -6.59 13.15
CA LYS A 7 8.94 -6.07 12.85
C LYS A 7 8.71 -5.96 11.34
N ASP A 8 9.66 -5.40 10.60
CA ASP A 8 9.57 -5.26 9.15
C ASP A 8 9.42 -6.61 8.44
N ILE A 9 10.19 -7.62 8.85
CA ILE A 9 10.14 -8.94 8.22
C ILE A 9 8.83 -9.65 8.52
N ILE A 10 8.34 -9.60 9.77
CA ILE A 10 7.06 -10.20 10.14
C ILE A 10 5.91 -9.51 9.39
N SER A 11 5.87 -8.18 9.40
CA SER A 11 4.86 -7.42 8.66
C SER A 11 4.92 -7.70 7.15
N GLY A 12 6.12 -7.76 6.57
CA GLY A 12 6.31 -8.12 5.17
C GLY A 12 5.83 -9.52 4.82
N PHE A 13 6.07 -10.49 5.71
CA PHE A 13 5.54 -11.84 5.55
C PHE A 13 4.01 -11.85 5.55
N PHE A 14 3.35 -11.17 6.50
CA PHE A 14 1.88 -11.10 6.55
C PHE A 14 1.28 -10.40 5.34
N ILE A 15 1.90 -9.32 4.84
CA ILE A 15 1.45 -8.65 3.60
C ILE A 15 1.40 -9.63 2.44
N LEU A 16 2.44 -10.47 2.28
CA LEU A 16 2.52 -11.47 1.22
C LEU A 16 1.63 -12.69 1.48
N PHE A 17 1.50 -13.11 2.74
CA PHE A 17 0.76 -14.32 3.13
C PHE A 17 -0.76 -14.12 3.11
N GLU A 18 -1.24 -12.93 3.50
CA GLU A 18 -2.65 -12.58 3.50
C GLU A 18 -3.11 -11.90 2.19
N ASP A 19 -2.18 -11.66 1.26
CA ASP A 19 -2.41 -10.95 -0.01
C ASP A 19 -3.17 -9.62 0.18
N GLN A 20 -2.72 -8.82 1.16
CA GLN A 20 -3.36 -7.53 1.50
C GLN A 20 -3.32 -6.56 0.30
N PHE A 21 -2.27 -6.65 -0.49
CA PHE A 21 -2.10 -5.98 -1.77
C PHE A 21 -0.98 -6.64 -2.55
N SER A 22 -1.08 -6.56 -3.87
CA SER A 22 -0.17 -7.19 -4.81
C SER A 22 0.56 -6.14 -5.66
N VAL A 23 1.64 -6.58 -6.32
CA VAL A 23 2.36 -5.72 -7.28
C VAL A 23 1.41 -5.36 -8.43
N GLY A 24 1.28 -4.06 -8.71
CA GLY A 24 0.33 -3.54 -9.69
C GLY A 24 -0.92 -2.91 -9.08
N ASP A 25 -1.21 -3.17 -7.81
CA ASP A 25 -2.36 -2.54 -7.14
C ASP A 25 -2.14 -1.04 -6.93
N TYR A 26 -3.22 -0.28 -7.07
CA TYR A 26 -3.25 1.12 -6.66
C TYR A 26 -3.67 1.21 -5.21
N ILE A 27 -2.75 1.66 -4.35
CA ILE A 27 -2.94 1.67 -2.91
C ILE A 27 -2.59 3.03 -2.31
N ARG A 28 -3.14 3.29 -1.12
CA ARG A 28 -2.74 4.38 -0.24
C ARG A 28 -2.25 3.80 1.09
N ILE A 29 -1.05 4.22 1.50
CA ILE A 29 -0.46 3.93 2.81
C ILE A 29 -0.17 5.27 3.47
N GLN A 30 -0.89 5.57 4.56
CA GLN A 30 -0.81 6.87 5.24
C GLN A 30 -1.02 8.03 4.26
N THR A 31 -0.01 8.88 4.07
CA THR A 31 -0.01 10.02 3.14
C THR A 31 0.52 9.69 1.75
N PHE A 32 1.02 8.47 1.53
CA PHE A 32 1.57 8.03 0.25
C PHE A 32 0.51 7.29 -0.54
N GLU A 33 0.38 7.62 -1.82
CA GLU A 33 -0.61 7.01 -2.71
C GLU A 33 0.02 6.74 -4.07
N GLY A 34 -0.23 5.56 -4.63
CA GLY A 34 0.24 5.21 -5.95
C GLY A 34 0.17 3.72 -6.24
N THR A 35 0.88 3.30 -7.27
CA THR A 35 0.91 1.90 -7.70
C THR A 35 2.05 1.14 -7.03
N VAL A 36 1.76 -0.04 -6.49
CA VAL A 36 2.78 -0.93 -5.92
C VAL A 36 3.71 -1.40 -7.02
N GLN A 37 4.99 -1.03 -6.93
CA GLN A 37 5.99 -1.40 -7.92
C GLN A 37 6.72 -2.70 -7.53
N SER A 38 6.95 -2.92 -6.23
CA SER A 38 7.60 -4.13 -5.73
C SER A 38 7.35 -4.31 -4.24
N ILE A 39 7.17 -5.56 -3.81
CA ILE A 39 7.07 -5.94 -2.41
C ILE A 39 8.31 -6.75 -2.06
N GLY A 40 9.12 -6.23 -1.13
CA GLY A 40 10.27 -6.94 -0.56
C GLY A 40 9.99 -7.39 0.87
N LEU A 41 10.87 -8.24 1.41
CA LEU A 41 10.72 -8.76 2.78
C LEU A 41 10.69 -7.66 3.86
N LYS A 42 11.50 -6.61 3.70
CA LYS A 42 11.58 -5.48 4.66
C LYS A 42 10.80 -4.25 4.20
N THR A 43 10.69 -4.02 2.90
CA THR A 43 10.22 -2.76 2.34
C THR A 43 9.30 -2.96 1.16
N THR A 44 8.30 -2.10 1.04
CA THR A 44 7.40 -2.00 -0.10
C THR A 44 7.69 -0.70 -0.85
N LYS A 45 7.64 -0.75 -2.18
CA LYS A 45 7.84 0.43 -3.04
C LYS A 45 6.57 0.81 -3.76
N ILE A 46 6.20 2.08 -3.67
CA ILE A 46 5.01 2.65 -4.31
C ILE A 46 5.45 3.78 -5.22
N ARG A 47 4.95 3.78 -6.46
CA ARG A 47 5.19 4.87 -7.42
C ARG A 47 3.94 5.76 -7.49
N SER A 48 4.11 7.02 -7.11
CA SER A 48 3.05 8.04 -7.18
C SER A 48 2.75 8.42 -8.63
N ALA A 49 1.57 8.98 -8.87
CA ALA A 49 1.16 9.49 -10.18
C ALA A 49 2.08 10.62 -10.69
N THR A 50 2.71 11.36 -9.76
CA THR A 50 3.73 12.39 -10.02
C THR A 50 5.08 11.83 -10.47
N GLY A 51 5.28 10.50 -10.38
CA GLY A 51 6.50 9.81 -10.78
C GLY A 51 7.50 9.52 -9.66
N GLU A 52 7.24 10.01 -8.45
CA GLU A 52 8.07 9.76 -7.26
C GLU A 52 7.98 8.29 -6.81
N LEU A 53 9.08 7.73 -6.28
CA LEU A 53 9.14 6.37 -5.75
C LEU A 53 9.30 6.40 -4.23
N HIS A 54 8.23 6.06 -3.52
CA HIS A 54 8.22 5.94 -2.07
C HIS A 54 8.71 4.55 -1.66
N ILE A 55 9.68 4.51 -0.73
CA ILE A 55 10.22 3.27 -0.17
C ILE A 55 9.81 3.23 1.30
N ILE A 56 8.89 2.33 1.64
CA ILE A 56 8.25 2.27 2.95
C ILE A 56 8.70 0.99 3.65
N GLN A 57 9.04 1.09 4.93
CA GLN A 57 9.37 -0.08 5.75
C GLN A 57 8.07 -0.80 6.13
N ASN A 58 8.03 -2.11 5.94
CA ASN A 58 6.82 -2.90 6.15
C ASN A 58 6.30 -2.80 7.59
N GLY A 59 7.18 -2.64 8.59
CA GLY A 59 6.79 -2.46 9.99
C GLY A 59 6.16 -1.10 10.31
N MET A 60 6.18 -0.13 9.37
CA MET A 60 5.44 1.13 9.48
C MET A 60 4.07 1.09 8.79
N ILE A 61 3.77 0.04 8.03
CA ILE A 61 2.48 -0.15 7.37
C ILE A 61 1.50 -0.68 8.41
N THR A 62 0.75 0.23 9.03
CA THR A 62 -0.29 -0.12 10.01
C THR A 62 -1.67 -0.25 9.38
N GLU A 63 -1.90 0.44 8.27
CA GLU A 63 -3.14 0.48 7.52
C GLU A 63 -2.81 0.67 6.04
N VAL A 64 -3.58 0.01 5.18
CA VAL A 64 -3.51 0.14 3.73
C VAL A 64 -4.92 0.22 3.16
N THR A 65 -5.15 1.17 2.26
CA THR A 65 -6.36 1.23 1.45
C THR A 65 -6.01 0.76 0.05
N ASN A 66 -6.59 -0.35 -0.39
CA ASN A 66 -6.40 -0.87 -1.74
C ASN A 66 -7.61 -0.54 -2.60
N PHE A 67 -7.39 0.20 -3.69
CA PHE A 67 -8.44 0.65 -4.61
C PHE A 67 -8.66 -0.31 -5.79
N SER A 68 -7.88 -1.39 -5.88
CA SER A 68 -7.85 -2.32 -7.01
C SER A 68 -8.47 -3.70 -6.71
N LEU A 69 -8.71 -4.04 -5.44
CA LEU A 69 -9.26 -5.35 -5.04
C LEU A 69 -10.68 -5.63 -5.55
N HIS A 70 -11.52 -4.60 -5.63
CA HIS A 70 -12.93 -4.72 -6.01
C HIS A 70 -13.31 -3.64 -7.02
N ASN A 71 -14.48 -3.81 -7.66
CA ASN A 71 -15.03 -2.78 -8.53
C ASN A 71 -15.13 -1.46 -7.76
N SER A 72 -14.45 -0.44 -8.28
CA SER A 72 -14.50 0.90 -7.73
C SER A 72 -15.91 1.46 -7.90
N VAL A 73 -16.49 1.98 -6.81
CA VAL A 73 -17.80 2.63 -6.82
C VAL A 73 -17.58 4.13 -6.93
N ALA A 74 -18.04 4.71 -8.03
CA ALA A 74 -18.11 6.17 -8.18
C ALA A 74 -19.48 6.65 -7.70
N LEU A 75 -19.52 7.36 -6.58
CA LEU A 75 -20.73 8.07 -6.12
C LEU A 75 -20.73 9.47 -6.73
N VAL A 76 -21.82 9.83 -7.41
CA VAL A 76 -22.03 11.16 -7.99
C VAL A 76 -23.28 11.75 -7.36
N ASP A 77 -23.08 12.67 -6.41
CA ASP A 77 -24.17 13.42 -5.80
C ASP A 77 -24.57 14.59 -6.71
N ILE A 78 -25.82 14.59 -7.18
CA ILE A 78 -26.39 15.67 -7.99
C ILE A 78 -27.46 16.36 -7.16
N SER A 79 -27.18 17.61 -6.78
CA SER A 79 -28.16 18.46 -6.09
C SER A 79 -29.03 19.18 -7.13
N ILE A 80 -30.33 18.92 -7.11
CA ILE A 80 -31.33 19.62 -7.93
C ILE A 80 -31.90 20.83 -7.16
N PRO A 81 -32.17 21.96 -7.84
CA PRO A 81 -32.68 23.20 -7.24
C PRO A 81 -34.16 23.14 -6.85
#